data_AF-A0A1G0XNA9-F1
#
_entry.id   AF-A0A1G0XNA9-F1
#
_cell.length_a   1.000
_cell.length_b   1.000
_cell.length_c   1.000
_cell.angle_alpha   90.00
_cell.angle_beta   90.00
_cell.angle_gamma   90.00
#
_symmetry.space_group_name_H-M   'P 1'
#
loop_
_entity.id
_entity.type
_entity.pdbx_description
1 polymer ?
#
loop_
_entity_poly.entity_id
_entity_poly.type
_entity_poly.pdbx_seq_one_letter_code
_entity_poly.pdbx_strand_id
1 'polypeptide(L)'
;MLANADWTFTWNAENRLAAAEKSNQKLEFTYDYMGRRVEKKVYTGSSGNWTLAKHQRFIYDGYKLIEELDGANSNAILRKYAWSGETILSVYDAGNTATYHYFTDANKNVGQLIDNSGNIVAAYEYSPFGQITSKTGTYADINPFRFSSEYYDKETELVYYNYRYYSPILGRWIKDDPINLRLAPKVGEIE
;
A
#
# COMPACT_ATOMS: atom_id res chain seq x y z
N MET A 1 -11.66 -2.17 19.79
CA MET A 1 -10.63 -1.31 19.15
C MET A 1 -9.59 -2.27 18.60
N LEU A 2 -9.53 -2.48 17.28
CA LEU A 2 -8.60 -3.43 16.65
C LEU A 2 -7.29 -2.70 16.36
N ALA A 3 -6.35 -2.71 17.29
CA ALA A 3 -5.08 -2.03 17.11
C ALA A 3 -4.10 -2.95 16.38
N ASN A 4 -3.86 -2.65 15.10
CA ASN A 4 -2.55 -2.90 14.50
C ASN A 4 -1.67 -1.76 15.03
N ALA A 5 -0.87 -2.00 16.08
CA ALA A 5 0.10 -1.06 16.68
C ALA A 5 -0.37 0.41 16.83
N ASP A 6 -1.06 0.77 17.93
CA ASP A 6 -1.37 2.15 18.39
C ASP A 6 -1.91 3.17 17.36
N TRP A 7 -2.32 2.73 16.16
CA TRP A 7 -2.85 3.57 15.11
C TRP A 7 -4.32 3.87 15.36
N THR A 8 -4.66 5.15 15.32
CA THR A 8 -6.03 5.64 15.21
C THR A 8 -6.35 5.90 13.75
N PHE A 9 -7.38 5.24 13.22
CA PHE A 9 -7.79 5.35 11.81
C PHE A 9 -9.04 6.22 11.66
N THR A 10 -8.98 7.21 10.77
CA THR A 10 -10.07 8.13 10.43
C THR A 10 -10.56 7.85 9.03
N TRP A 11 -11.87 7.74 8.85
CA TRP A 11 -12.51 7.41 7.57
C TRP A 11 -13.30 8.61 7.04
N ASN A 12 -13.33 8.81 5.73
CA ASN A 12 -14.20 9.80 5.10
C ASN A 12 -15.64 9.27 4.91
N ALA A 13 -16.55 10.14 4.47
CA ALA A 13 -17.96 9.81 4.27
C ALA A 13 -18.21 8.70 3.22
N GLU A 14 -17.25 8.44 2.34
CA GLU A 14 -17.28 7.36 1.35
C GLU A 14 -16.64 6.06 1.86
N ASN A 15 -16.42 5.94 3.18
CA ASN A 15 -15.79 4.79 3.84
C ASN A 15 -14.36 4.48 3.36
N ARG A 16 -13.58 5.50 2.96
CA ARG A 16 -12.16 5.36 2.61
C ARG A 16 -11.28 5.90 3.74
N LEU A 17 -10.11 5.28 3.95
CA LEU A 17 -9.20 5.66 5.03
C LEU A 17 -8.61 7.05 4.74
N ALA A 18 -9.05 8.08 5.43
CA ALA A 18 -8.61 9.45 5.20
C ALA A 18 -7.31 9.78 5.96
N ALA A 19 -7.15 9.23 7.16
CA ALA A 19 -5.94 9.42 7.96
C ALA A 19 -5.64 8.22 8.86
N ALA A 20 -4.37 8.04 9.19
CA ALA A 20 -3.91 7.14 10.25
C ALA A 20 -2.94 7.93 11.14
N GLU A 21 -3.15 7.94 12.46
CA GLU A 21 -2.33 8.70 13.40
C GLU A 21 -1.92 7.86 14.60
N LYS A 22 -0.66 7.98 15.01
CA LYS A 22 -0.11 7.49 16.28
C LYS A 22 0.74 8.60 16.90
N SER A 23 1.25 8.38 18.11
CA SER A 23 1.93 9.41 18.92
C SER A 23 3.00 10.23 18.20
N ASN A 24 3.75 9.61 17.28
CA ASN A 24 4.89 10.23 16.59
C ASN A 24 4.77 10.32 15.06
N GLN A 25 3.65 9.88 14.49
CA GLN A 25 3.50 9.76 13.04
C GLN A 25 2.05 9.93 12.62
N LYS A 26 1.84 10.66 11.53
CA LYS A 26 0.53 10.86 10.92
C LYS A 26 0.60 10.61 9.42
N LEU A 27 -0.40 9.93 8.89
CA LEU A 27 -0.60 9.72 7.46
C LEU A 27 -1.91 10.36 7.03
N GLU A 28 -1.89 10.96 5.86
CA GLU A 28 -3.08 11.49 5.18
C GLU A 28 -3.17 10.92 3.78
N PHE A 29 -4.38 10.57 3.35
CA PHE A 29 -4.63 9.94 2.06
C PHE A 29 -5.71 10.71 1.28
N THR A 30 -5.43 10.98 0.01
CA THR A 30 -6.38 11.61 -0.92
C THR A 30 -6.79 10.60 -1.98
N TYR A 31 -8.07 10.62 -2.37
CA TYR A 31 -8.64 9.69 -3.35
C TYR A 31 -9.29 10.45 -4.50
N ASP A 32 -9.29 9.85 -5.69
CA ASP A 32 -10.04 10.36 -6.83
C ASP A 32 -11.49 9.88 -6.86
N TYR A 33 -12.21 10.26 -7.92
CA TYR A 33 -13.62 9.89 -8.15
C TYR A 33 -13.82 8.39 -8.39
N MET A 34 -12.77 7.65 -8.77
CA MET A 34 -12.80 6.19 -8.94
C MET A 34 -12.48 5.44 -7.65
N GLY A 35 -12.21 6.18 -6.55
CA GLY A 35 -11.82 5.61 -5.27
C GLY A 35 -10.37 5.19 -5.17
N ARG A 36 -9.50 5.58 -6.13
CA ARG A 36 -8.07 5.27 -6.10
C ARG A 36 -7.33 6.30 -5.26
N ARG A 37 -6.42 5.85 -4.40
CA ARG A 37 -5.54 6.70 -3.61
C ARG A 37 -4.55 7.42 -4.51
N VAL A 38 -4.77 8.70 -4.76
CA VAL A 38 -3.91 9.54 -5.61
C VAL A 38 -2.82 10.28 -4.85
N GLU A 39 -2.95 10.42 -3.53
CA GLU A 39 -1.89 10.98 -2.69
C GLU A 39 -1.76 10.25 -1.35
N LYS A 40 -0.52 10.15 -0.85
CA LYS A 40 -0.18 9.79 0.53
C LYS A 40 0.83 10.79 1.06
N LYS A 41 0.51 11.42 2.19
CA LYS A 41 1.46 12.24 2.95
C LYS A 41 1.82 11.53 4.23
N VAL A 42 3.11 11.57 4.58
CA VAL A 42 3.63 11.04 5.84
C VAL A 42 4.22 12.21 6.61
N TYR A 43 3.81 12.36 7.84
CA TYR A 43 4.27 13.37 8.77
C TYR A 43 4.96 12.73 9.97
N THR A 44 6.00 13.38 10.47
CA THR A 44 6.64 13.06 11.75
C THR A 44 6.49 14.25 12.69
N GLY A 45 6.50 13.99 13.99
CA GLY A 45 6.28 15.02 15.00
C GLY A 45 5.24 14.56 16.01
N SER A 46 4.48 15.47 16.56
CA SER A 46 3.44 15.17 17.55
C SER A 46 2.16 15.95 17.23
N SER A 47 1.06 15.57 17.88
CA SER A 47 -0.23 16.25 17.69
C SER A 47 -0.09 17.76 17.91
N GLY A 48 -0.50 18.54 16.91
CA GLY A 48 -0.36 20.01 16.89
C GLY A 48 0.96 20.54 16.30
N ASN A 49 1.96 19.69 16.07
CA ASN A 49 3.24 20.06 15.47
C ASN A 49 3.76 18.96 14.53
N TRP A 50 3.20 18.91 13.33
CA TRP A 50 3.51 17.91 12.30
C TRP A 50 4.42 18.48 11.22
N THR A 51 5.51 17.77 10.93
CA THR A 51 6.42 18.09 9.83
C THR A 51 6.23 17.08 8.69
N LEU A 52 6.05 17.57 7.47
CA LEU A 52 5.91 16.71 6.29
C LEU A 52 7.24 16.00 5.99
N ALA A 53 7.24 14.68 6.07
CA ALA A 53 8.41 13.83 5.82
C ALA A 53 8.39 13.20 4.42
N LYS A 54 7.20 12.86 3.90
CA LYS A 54 7.03 12.35 2.52
C LYS A 54 5.72 12.84 1.93
N HIS A 55 5.73 13.12 0.63
CA HIS A 55 4.52 13.39 -0.14
C HIS A 55 4.58 12.60 -1.44
N GLN A 56 3.84 11.49 -1.48
CA GLN A 56 3.79 10.60 -2.64
C GLN A 56 2.50 10.87 -3.41
N ARG A 57 2.61 11.00 -4.73
CA ARG A 57 1.48 11.04 -5.65
C ARG A 57 1.50 9.80 -6.52
N PHE A 58 0.31 9.29 -6.83
CA PHE A 58 0.13 8.01 -7.49
C PHE A 58 -0.60 8.19 -8.82
N ILE A 59 0.00 7.70 -9.90
CA ILE A 59 -0.56 7.78 -11.26
C ILE A 59 -0.99 6.38 -11.70
N TYR A 60 -2.22 6.26 -12.19
CA TYR A 60 -2.84 4.97 -12.49
C TYR A 60 -3.22 4.83 -13.96
N ASP A 61 -3.05 3.63 -14.49
CA ASP A 61 -3.77 3.12 -15.68
C ASP A 61 -4.86 2.14 -15.19
N GLY A 62 -6.13 2.52 -15.34
CA GLY A 62 -7.23 1.82 -14.67
C GLY A 62 -7.01 1.75 -13.16
N TYR A 63 -6.90 0.55 -12.59
CA TYR A 63 -6.56 0.33 -11.17
C TYR A 63 -5.11 -0.10 -10.94
N LYS A 64 -4.27 -0.06 -11.97
CA LYS A 64 -2.84 -0.40 -11.88
C LYS A 64 -2.04 0.86 -11.63
N LEU A 65 -1.30 0.90 -10.53
CA LEU A 65 -0.36 1.99 -10.25
C LEU A 65 0.80 1.90 -11.22
N ILE A 66 0.99 2.91 -12.07
CA ILE A 66 2.06 2.93 -13.07
C ILE A 66 3.21 3.85 -12.69
N GLU A 67 2.96 4.90 -11.89
CA GLU A 67 4.04 5.80 -11.43
C GLU A 67 3.80 6.33 -10.00
N GLU A 68 4.89 6.50 -9.27
CA GLU A 68 4.96 7.27 -8.03
C GLU A 68 5.78 8.54 -8.24
N LEU A 69 5.28 9.68 -7.75
CA LEU A 69 5.93 10.97 -7.85
C LEU A 69 6.15 11.58 -6.46
N ASP A 70 7.21 12.37 -6.31
CA ASP A 70 7.49 13.17 -5.14
C ASP A 70 6.77 14.53 -5.25
N GLY A 71 5.61 14.60 -4.60
CA GLY A 71 4.80 15.82 -4.55
C GLY A 71 5.42 16.94 -3.71
N ALA A 72 6.49 16.68 -2.93
CA ALA A 72 7.26 17.72 -2.25
C ALA A 72 8.40 18.27 -3.12
N ASN A 73 8.76 17.56 -4.20
CA ASN A 73 9.84 17.93 -5.11
C ASN A 73 9.33 18.07 -6.55
N SER A 74 8.40 19.00 -6.78
CA SER A 74 7.88 19.34 -8.12
C SER A 74 7.40 18.14 -8.95
N ASN A 75 6.84 17.11 -8.31
CA ASN A 75 6.42 15.86 -8.93
C ASN A 75 7.57 15.10 -9.63
N ALA A 76 8.79 15.16 -9.08
CA ALA A 76 9.90 14.34 -9.55
C ALA A 76 9.53 12.85 -9.49
N ILE A 77 9.94 12.08 -10.50
CA ILE A 77 9.63 10.66 -10.58
C ILE A 77 10.36 9.93 -9.45
N LEU A 78 9.62 9.16 -8.64
CA LEU A 78 10.20 8.23 -7.67
C LEU A 78 10.34 6.84 -8.28
N ARG A 79 9.24 6.31 -8.84
CA ARG A 79 9.20 4.96 -9.42
C ARG A 79 8.26 4.88 -10.61
N LYS A 80 8.56 3.96 -11.52
CA LYS A 80 7.66 3.55 -12.61
C LYS A 80 7.46 2.04 -12.59
N TYR A 81 6.26 1.58 -12.89
CA TYR A 81 5.87 0.18 -12.80
C TYR A 81 5.38 -0.34 -14.14
N ALA A 82 5.83 -1.55 -14.49
CA ALA A 82 5.27 -2.31 -15.58
C ALA A 82 4.48 -3.50 -15.04
N TRP A 83 3.38 -3.82 -15.70
CA TRP A 83 2.44 -4.87 -15.29
C TRP A 83 2.25 -5.89 -16.41
N SER A 84 2.05 -7.16 -16.06
CA SER A 84 1.63 -8.22 -16.97
C SER A 84 0.31 -8.81 -16.47
N GLY A 85 -0.80 -8.45 -17.12
CA GLY A 85 -2.12 -8.82 -16.59
C GLY A 85 -2.34 -8.25 -15.19
N GLU A 86 -2.50 -9.12 -14.20
CA GLU A 86 -2.74 -8.76 -12.80
C GLU A 86 -1.48 -8.89 -11.91
N THR A 87 -0.31 -9.17 -12.49
CA THR A 87 0.95 -9.26 -11.73
C THR A 87 1.88 -8.09 -12.06
N ILE A 88 2.61 -7.64 -11.04
CA ILE A 88 3.68 -6.66 -11.21
C ILE A 88 4.86 -7.33 -11.93
N LEU A 89 5.43 -6.68 -12.94
CA LEU A 89 6.51 -7.22 -13.76
C LEU A 89 7.87 -6.60 -13.42
N SER A 90 7.93 -5.27 -13.39
CA SER A 90 9.17 -4.55 -13.08
C SER A 90 8.91 -3.20 -12.43
N VAL A 91 9.94 -2.69 -11.75
CA VAL A 91 9.98 -1.34 -11.21
C VAL A 91 11.28 -0.66 -11.64
N TYR A 92 11.16 0.53 -12.22
CA TYR A 92 12.27 1.47 -12.32
C TYR A 92 12.26 2.37 -11.09
N ASP A 93 13.36 2.44 -10.35
CA ASP A 93 13.55 3.32 -9.21
C ASP A 93 14.51 4.46 -9.58
N ALA A 94 13.99 5.70 -9.55
CA ALA A 94 14.76 6.86 -9.96
C ALA A 94 15.89 7.20 -8.98
N GLY A 95 15.72 6.90 -7.69
CA GLY A 95 16.75 7.15 -6.68
C GLY A 95 17.99 6.27 -6.88
N ASN A 96 17.78 5.03 -7.30
CA ASN A 96 18.86 4.10 -7.63
C ASN A 96 19.27 4.14 -9.11
N THR A 97 18.50 4.83 -9.97
CA THR A 97 18.66 4.81 -11.43
C THR A 97 18.74 3.37 -11.98
N ALA A 98 17.87 2.50 -11.47
CA ALA A 98 17.93 1.06 -11.73
C ALA A 98 16.54 0.46 -11.96
N THR A 99 16.48 -0.60 -12.75
CA THR A 99 15.28 -1.42 -12.95
C THR A 99 15.44 -2.75 -12.25
N TYR A 100 14.40 -3.17 -11.55
CA TYR A 100 14.30 -4.46 -10.89
C TYR A 100 13.12 -5.25 -11.44
N HIS A 101 13.28 -6.58 -11.53
CA HIS A 101 12.28 -7.49 -12.11
C HIS A 101 11.69 -8.38 -11.03
N TYR A 102 10.36 -8.49 -10.99
CA TYR A 102 9.63 -9.22 -9.97
C TYR A 102 9.47 -10.70 -10.34
N PHE A 103 9.56 -11.55 -9.32
CA PHE A 103 9.18 -12.96 -9.39
C PHE A 103 8.07 -13.22 -8.39
N THR A 104 6.94 -13.73 -8.90
CA THR A 104 5.74 -13.97 -8.11
C THR A 104 5.34 -15.44 -8.11
N ASP A 105 4.73 -15.91 -7.03
CA ASP A 105 4.07 -17.22 -7.00
C ASP A 105 2.71 -17.20 -7.75
N ALA A 106 2.01 -18.34 -7.75
CA ALA A 106 0.70 -18.47 -8.40
C ALA A 106 -0.41 -17.60 -7.76
N ASN A 107 -0.25 -17.23 -6.49
CA ASN A 107 -1.13 -16.29 -5.77
C ASN A 107 -0.66 -14.83 -5.93
N LYS A 108 0.31 -14.59 -6.80
CA LYS A 108 0.89 -13.28 -7.14
C LYS A 108 1.69 -12.66 -5.99
N ASN A 109 2.08 -13.44 -4.98
CA ASN A 109 2.95 -12.95 -3.92
C ASN A 109 4.35 -12.76 -4.48
N VAL A 110 4.93 -11.58 -4.29
CA VAL A 110 6.30 -11.29 -4.69
C VAL A 110 7.27 -12.05 -3.79
N GLY A 111 7.90 -13.10 -4.31
CA GLY A 111 8.94 -13.83 -3.59
C GLY A 111 10.29 -13.14 -3.67
N GLN A 112 10.65 -12.63 -4.86
CA GLN A 112 11.97 -12.07 -5.12
C GLN A 112 11.95 -10.92 -6.13
N LEU A 113 12.94 -10.04 -6.03
CA LEU A 113 13.31 -9.09 -7.08
C LEU A 113 14.78 -9.29 -7.44
N ILE A 114 15.09 -9.23 -8.74
CA ILE A 114 16.47 -9.22 -9.24
C ILE A 114 16.82 -7.89 -9.94
N ASP A 115 18.10 -7.55 -9.95
CA ASP A 115 18.64 -6.50 -10.82
C ASP A 115 18.92 -7.01 -12.25
N ASN A 116 19.37 -6.12 -13.14
CA ASN A 116 19.72 -6.49 -14.52
C ASN A 116 20.92 -7.43 -14.65
N SER A 117 21.70 -7.62 -13.58
CA SER A 117 22.83 -8.56 -13.53
C SER A 117 22.40 -9.93 -12.99
N GLY A 118 21.14 -10.10 -12.61
CA GLY A 118 20.60 -11.33 -12.05
C GLY A 118 20.82 -11.49 -10.54
N ASN A 119 21.30 -10.46 -9.83
CA ASN A 119 21.47 -10.53 -8.39
C ASN A 119 20.13 -10.34 -7.68
N ILE A 120 19.86 -11.14 -6.66
CA ILE A 120 18.69 -10.95 -5.80
C ILE A 120 18.90 -9.69 -4.95
N VAL A 121 18.06 -8.68 -5.17
CA VAL A 121 18.09 -7.41 -4.43
C VAL A 121 16.99 -7.30 -3.39
N ALA A 122 15.98 -8.17 -3.47
CA ALA A 122 14.99 -8.35 -2.42
C ALA A 122 14.47 -9.79 -2.44
N ALA A 123 14.28 -10.38 -1.27
CA ALA A 123 13.57 -11.65 -1.09
C ALA A 123 12.63 -11.54 0.11
N TYR A 124 11.46 -12.17 0.00
CA TYR A 124 10.43 -12.18 1.03
C TYR A 124 9.90 -13.59 1.26
N GLU A 125 9.64 -13.91 2.52
CA GLU A 125 8.84 -15.06 2.93
C GLU A 125 7.62 -14.56 3.70
N TYR A 126 6.49 -15.24 3.53
CA TYR A 126 5.21 -14.85 4.11
C TYR A 126 4.59 -15.99 4.93
N SER A 127 3.88 -15.61 5.98
CA SER A 127 2.85 -16.47 6.58
C SER A 127 1.67 -16.61 5.61
N PRO A 128 0.75 -17.57 5.82
CA PRO A 128 -0.41 -17.78 4.94
C PRO A 128 -1.30 -16.53 4.76
N PHE A 129 -1.30 -15.62 5.74
CA PHE A 129 -2.09 -14.40 5.72
C PHE A 129 -1.26 -13.17 5.27
N GLY A 130 -0.06 -13.37 4.75
CA GLY A 130 0.76 -12.33 4.13
C GLY A 130 1.67 -11.55 5.08
N GLN A 131 1.77 -11.96 6.35
CA GLN A 131 2.74 -11.36 7.27
C GLN A 131 4.15 -11.77 6.82
N ILE A 132 5.05 -10.80 6.64
CA ILE A 132 6.43 -11.08 6.26
C ILE A 132 7.15 -11.76 7.43
N THR A 133 7.59 -13.00 7.24
CA THR A 133 8.34 -13.78 8.25
C THR A 133 9.84 -13.66 8.07
N SER A 134 10.29 -13.41 6.84
CA SER A 134 11.70 -13.16 6.49
C SER A 134 11.78 -12.15 5.35
N LYS A 135 12.80 -11.29 5.39
CA LYS A 135 13.07 -10.30 4.35
C LYS A 135 14.57 -9.99 4.29
N THR A 136 15.15 -10.10 3.10
CA THR A 136 16.58 -9.84 2.86
C THR A 136 16.80 -9.08 1.55
N GLY A 137 17.96 -8.45 1.41
CA GLY A 137 18.36 -7.70 0.21
C GLY A 137 18.25 -6.18 0.37
N THR A 138 19.09 -5.45 -0.38
CA THR A 138 19.27 -4.00 -0.26
C THR A 138 18.03 -3.20 -0.69
N TYR A 139 17.20 -3.76 -1.57
CA TYR A 139 15.99 -3.13 -2.07
C TYR A 139 14.71 -3.56 -1.33
N ALA A 140 14.83 -4.50 -0.38
CA ALA A 140 13.66 -5.14 0.23
C ALA A 140 12.81 -4.20 1.09
N ASP A 141 13.45 -3.22 1.74
CA ASP A 141 12.77 -2.19 2.50
C ASP A 141 12.17 -1.06 1.65
N ILE A 142 12.64 -0.93 0.42
CA ILE A 142 12.29 0.15 -0.51
C ILE A 142 11.10 -0.25 -1.37
N ASN A 143 11.07 -1.52 -1.81
CA ASN A 143 10.02 -2.05 -2.66
C ASN A 143 8.63 -2.02 -1.97
N PRO A 144 7.63 -1.34 -2.59
CA PRO A 144 6.28 -1.27 -2.05
C PRO A 144 5.38 -2.44 -2.49
N PHE A 145 5.62 -3.10 -3.62
CA PHE A 145 4.76 -4.19 -4.10
C PHE A 145 5.20 -5.55 -3.55
N ARG A 146 4.34 -6.21 -2.76
CA ARG A 146 4.72 -7.40 -1.98
C ARG A 146 3.67 -8.52 -2.06
N PHE A 147 3.00 -8.80 -0.95
CA PHE A 147 1.96 -9.81 -0.86
C PHE A 147 0.83 -9.52 -1.86
N SER A 148 0.41 -10.54 -2.61
CA SER A 148 -0.57 -10.46 -3.70
C SER A 148 -0.30 -9.41 -4.80
N SER A 149 0.96 -8.97 -4.98
CA SER A 149 1.31 -7.88 -5.90
C SER A 149 0.60 -6.57 -5.55
N GLU A 150 0.34 -6.33 -4.28
CA GLU A 150 -0.35 -5.13 -3.79
C GLU A 150 0.59 -4.20 -3.02
N TYR A 151 0.16 -2.93 -2.90
CA TYR A 151 0.97 -1.87 -2.31
C TYR A 151 1.02 -1.99 -0.79
N TYR A 152 2.20 -2.23 -0.24
CA TYR A 152 2.46 -2.31 1.18
C TYR A 152 2.86 -0.94 1.74
N ASP A 153 2.04 -0.38 2.62
CA ASP A 153 2.37 0.84 3.35
C ASP A 153 3.26 0.51 4.55
N LYS A 154 4.57 0.69 4.36
CA LYS A 154 5.59 0.42 5.40
C LYS A 154 5.28 1.07 6.75
N GLU A 155 4.66 2.24 6.75
CA GLU A 155 4.37 2.96 8.00
C GLU A 155 3.33 2.24 8.88
N THR A 156 2.28 1.69 8.27
CA THR A 156 1.13 1.07 8.98
C THR A 156 1.14 -0.47 8.90
N GLU A 157 2.03 -1.01 8.07
CA GLU A 157 2.13 -2.42 7.72
C GLU A 157 0.84 -3.00 7.10
N LEU A 158 0.00 -2.12 6.55
CA LEU A 158 -1.20 -2.48 5.82
C LEU A 158 -0.89 -2.69 4.34
N VAL A 159 -1.66 -3.57 3.72
CA VAL A 159 -1.65 -3.79 2.27
C VAL A 159 -2.89 -3.10 1.68
N TYR A 160 -2.67 -2.21 0.72
CA TYR A 160 -3.70 -1.41 0.08
C TYR A 160 -4.19 -2.10 -1.20
N TYR A 161 -5.47 -2.51 -1.21
CA TYR A 161 -6.15 -3.21 -2.32
C TYR A 161 -7.14 -2.27 -3.03
N ASN A 162 -6.72 -1.04 -3.33
CA ASN A 162 -7.54 0.03 -3.91
C ASN A 162 -8.72 0.52 -3.04
N TYR A 163 -9.68 -0.35 -2.71
CA TYR A 163 -10.88 0.00 -1.95
C TYR A 163 -10.75 -0.25 -0.45
N ARG A 164 -9.88 -1.19 -0.06
CA ARG A 164 -9.74 -1.61 1.33
C ARG A 164 -8.29 -1.77 1.72
N TYR A 165 -8.07 -1.68 3.03
CA TYR A 165 -6.79 -1.94 3.65
C TYR A 165 -6.86 -3.26 4.40
N TYR A 166 -5.94 -4.16 4.06
CA TYR A 166 -5.79 -5.47 4.67
C TYR A 166 -4.66 -5.42 5.70
N SER A 167 -4.87 -6.01 6.86
CA SER A 167 -3.82 -6.21 7.87
C SER A 167 -3.34 -7.67 7.79
N PRO A 168 -2.11 -7.91 7.29
CA PRO A 168 -1.54 -9.25 7.28
C PRO A 168 -1.28 -9.81 8.67
N ILE A 169 -1.03 -8.93 9.66
CA ILE A 169 -0.83 -9.30 11.06
C ILE A 169 -2.12 -9.85 11.67
N LEU A 170 -3.27 -9.22 11.38
CA LEU A 170 -4.57 -9.65 11.89
C LEU A 170 -5.28 -10.68 10.99
N GLY A 171 -4.74 -10.91 9.79
CA GLY A 171 -5.33 -11.78 8.77
C GLY A 171 -6.70 -11.32 8.27
N ARG A 172 -6.98 -10.00 8.26
CA ARG A 172 -8.31 -9.46 7.92
C ARG A 172 -8.27 -8.02 7.41
N TRP A 173 -9.37 -7.60 6.78
CA TRP A 173 -9.64 -6.20 6.45
C TRP A 173 -9.82 -5.36 7.72
N ILE A 174 -9.33 -4.12 7.72
CA ILE A 174 -9.47 -3.20 8.87
C ILE A 174 -10.81 -2.45 8.89
N LYS A 175 -11.62 -2.64 7.85
CA LYS A 175 -12.95 -2.03 7.69
C LYS A 175 -13.85 -2.97 6.88
N ASP A 176 -15.14 -2.94 7.18
CA ASP A 176 -16.17 -3.71 6.49
C ASP A 176 -16.27 -3.36 5.00
N ASP A 177 -16.81 -4.28 4.22
CA ASP A 177 -17.00 -4.10 2.79
C ASP A 177 -18.03 -2.99 2.49
N PRO A 178 -17.67 -1.93 1.72
CA PRO A 178 -18.59 -0.87 1.36
C PRO A 178 -19.83 -1.37 0.61
N ILE A 179 -19.76 -2.50 -0.12
CA ILE A 179 -20.88 -3.03 -0.91
C ILE A 179 -21.85 -3.88 -0.07
N ASN A 180 -21.38 -4.46 1.04
CA ASN A 180 -22.20 -5.37 1.86
C ASN A 180 -23.36 -4.68 2.58
N LEU A 181 -23.32 -3.34 2.73
CA LEU A 181 -24.46 -2.61 3.29
C LEU A 181 -25.70 -2.60 2.37
N ARG A 182 -25.56 -2.93 1.08
CA ARG A 182 -26.67 -2.91 0.11
C ARG A 182 -27.33 -4.28 -0.09
N LEU A 183 -26.68 -5.37 0.32
CA LEU A 183 -27.13 -6.75 0.03
C LEU A 183 -27.40 -7.60 1.29
N ALA A 184 -27.20 -7.06 2.49
CA ALA A 184 -27.72 -7.72 3.68
C ALA A 184 -29.26 -7.69 3.63
N PRO A 185 -29.96 -8.84 3.69
CA PRO A 185 -31.40 -8.81 3.87
C PRO A 185 -31.68 -8.06 5.16
N LYS A 186 -32.56 -7.05 5.10
CA LYS A 186 -33.08 -6.40 6.31
C LYS A 186 -33.76 -7.50 7.14
N VAL A 187 -33.08 -7.97 8.18
CA VAL A 187 -33.73 -8.79 9.19
C VAL A 187 -34.61 -7.84 9.98
N GLY A 188 -35.93 -7.93 9.76
CA GLY A 188 -36.93 -7.29 10.60
C GLY A 188 -37.85 -6.29 9.88
N GLU A 189 -38.55 -6.72 8.84
CA GLU A 189 -39.91 -6.23 8.57
C GLU A 189 -40.78 -7.47 8.33
N ILE A 190 -41.32 -8.01 9.42
CA ILE A 190 -42.53 -8.85 9.40
C ILE A 190 -43.58 -8.07 10.19
N GLU A 191 -44.65 -7.73 9.46
CA GLU A 191 -46.01 -7.31 9.84
C GLU A 191 -46.23 -6.49 11.12
#